data_AF-A0A963KF75-F1
#
_entry.id   AF-A0A963KF75-F1
#
_cell.length_a   1.000
_cell.length_b   1.000
_cell.length_c   1.000
_cell.angle_alpha   90.00
_cell.angle_beta   90.00
_cell.angle_gamma   90.00
#
_symmetry.space_group_name_H-M   'P 1'
#
loop_
_entity.id
_entity.type
_entity.pdbx_description
1 polymer ?
#
loop_
_entity_poly.entity_id
_entity_poly.type
_entity_poly.pdbx_seq_one_letter_code
_entity_poly.pdbx_strand_id
1 'polypeptide(L)'
;HSYFGSVRELAEWADGLVVACPGGAATRHLVDAAVLDALGPHGVLVNVARGSVVDESALVAALAAGRLGGAALDVFDQEPGIPAALAGLDNVVLTPHLAGSTRETWRDAFDLMCANLAAFLAGEPLPTPVR
;
A
#
# COMPACT_ATOMS: atom_id res chain seq x y z
N HIS A 1 17.32 16.73 -0.78
CA HIS A 1 16.24 15.82 -0.37
C HIS A 1 15.78 16.22 1.02
N SER A 2 14.48 16.35 1.22
CA SER A 2 13.89 16.75 2.51
C SER A 2 13.36 15.51 3.21
N TYR A 3 13.59 15.43 4.52
CA TYR A 3 12.90 14.48 5.39
C TYR A 3 11.75 15.22 6.07
N PHE A 4 10.60 14.55 6.20
CA PHE A 4 9.41 15.08 6.86
C PHE A 4 9.15 14.28 8.14
N GLY A 5 8.83 14.97 9.23
CA GLY A 5 8.63 14.33 10.54
C GLY A 5 7.28 13.63 10.68
N SER A 6 6.36 13.90 9.74
CA SER A 6 5.04 13.27 9.68
C SER A 6 4.59 13.02 8.25
N VAL A 7 3.65 12.08 8.09
CA VAL A 7 3.06 11.76 6.78
C VAL A 7 2.22 12.92 6.24
N ARG A 8 1.60 13.69 7.12
CA ARG A 8 0.85 14.89 6.74
C ARG A 8 1.76 15.95 6.12
N GLU A 9 2.88 16.29 6.75
CA GLU A 9 3.84 17.26 6.20
C GLU A 9 4.39 16.80 4.84
N LEU A 10 4.64 15.49 4.69
CA LEU A 10 5.02 14.92 3.40
C LEU A 10 3.91 15.09 2.36
N ALA A 11 2.65 14.85 2.74
CA ALA A 11 1.49 15.00 1.86
C ALA A 11 1.24 16.45 1.42
N GLU A 12 1.42 17.42 2.32
CA GLU A 12 1.31 18.86 2.00
C GLU A 12 2.36 19.31 0.95
N TRP A 13 3.50 18.62 0.87
CA TRP A 13 4.58 18.93 -0.06
C TRP A 13 4.49 18.19 -1.40
N ALA A 14 3.82 17.03 -1.44
CA ALA A 14 3.90 16.10 -2.57
C ALA A 14 2.68 16.21 -3.50
N ASP A 15 2.91 16.12 -4.82
CA ASP A 15 1.84 15.89 -5.82
C ASP A 15 1.40 14.42 -5.88
N GLY A 16 2.23 13.51 -5.37
CA GLY A 16 1.96 12.07 -5.35
C GLY A 16 2.52 11.42 -4.09
N LEU A 17 1.68 10.64 -3.39
CA LEU A 17 2.04 9.96 -2.16
C LEU A 17 2.02 8.44 -2.38
N VAL A 18 3.18 7.79 -2.20
CA VAL A 18 3.31 6.33 -2.37
C VAL A 18 3.41 5.64 -1.01
N VAL A 19 2.47 4.74 -0.74
CA VAL A 19 2.44 3.91 0.46
C VAL A 19 3.22 2.63 0.20
N ALA A 20 4.40 2.53 0.83
CA ALA A 20 5.33 1.41 0.71
C ALA A 20 5.94 0.99 2.07
N CYS A 21 5.21 1.20 3.17
CA CYS A 21 5.61 0.78 4.51
C CYS A 21 5.07 -0.63 4.84
N PRO A 22 5.59 -1.31 5.87
CA PRO A 22 4.95 -2.51 6.40
C PRO A 22 3.51 -2.22 6.82
N GLY A 23 2.59 -3.14 6.52
CA GLY A 23 1.24 -3.10 7.08
C GLY A 23 1.19 -3.71 8.48
N GLY A 24 0.16 -3.37 9.24
CA GLY A 24 -0.08 -3.93 10.58
C GLY A 24 -0.55 -2.88 11.57
N ALA A 25 -0.61 -3.24 12.86
CA ALA A 25 -1.15 -2.37 13.90
C ALA A 25 -0.41 -1.02 14.01
N ALA A 26 0.92 -1.01 13.79
CA ALA A 26 1.74 0.19 13.91
C ALA A 26 1.50 1.23 12.79
N THR A 27 0.99 0.80 11.64
CA THR A 27 0.76 1.65 10.47
C THR A 27 -0.70 1.69 10.06
N ARG A 28 -1.61 1.17 10.91
CA ARG A 28 -3.04 1.13 10.62
C ARG A 28 -3.58 2.55 10.50
N HIS A 29 -4.20 2.84 9.36
CA HIS A 29 -4.74 4.15 9.02
C HIS A 29 -3.69 5.28 9.16
N LEU A 30 -2.42 4.96 8.87
CA LEU A 30 -1.35 5.96 8.80
C LEU A 30 -1.67 7.07 7.78
N VAL A 31 -2.40 6.72 6.72
CA VAL A 31 -3.01 7.67 5.78
C VAL A 31 -4.50 7.80 6.15
N ASP A 32 -4.81 8.79 6.98
CA ASP A 32 -6.16 9.13 7.40
C ASP A 32 -6.74 10.30 6.59
N ALA A 33 -7.94 10.77 6.95
CA ALA A 33 -8.59 11.90 6.29
C ALA A 33 -7.71 13.17 6.26
N ALA A 34 -6.95 13.45 7.32
CA ALA A 34 -6.13 14.66 7.40
C ALA A 34 -4.93 14.59 6.44
N VAL A 35 -4.35 13.40 6.26
CA VAL A 35 -3.30 13.17 5.25
C VAL A 35 -3.86 13.29 3.83
N LEU A 36 -5.06 12.75 3.58
CA LEU A 36 -5.71 12.82 2.26
C LEU A 36 -6.07 14.26 1.89
N ASP A 37 -6.62 15.03 2.81
CA ASP A 37 -6.96 16.45 2.59
C ASP A 37 -5.69 17.30 2.40
N ALA A 38 -4.58 16.95 3.06
CA ALA A 38 -3.28 17.59 2.86
C ALA A 38 -2.70 17.34 1.45
N LEU A 39 -2.85 16.11 0.93
CA LEU A 39 -2.45 15.76 -0.44
C LEU A 39 -3.33 16.48 -1.48
N GLY A 40 -4.62 16.62 -1.19
CA GLY A 40 -5.50 17.57 -1.85
C GLY A 40 -5.96 17.20 -3.27
N PRO A 41 -6.74 18.10 -3.92
CA PRO A 41 -7.49 17.81 -5.14
C PRO A 41 -6.61 17.63 -6.39
N HIS A 42 -5.34 17.98 -6.31
CA HIS A 42 -4.36 17.76 -7.39
C HIS A 42 -3.44 16.57 -7.11
N GLY A 43 -3.50 16.02 -5.89
CA GLY A 43 -2.64 14.94 -5.46
C GLY A 43 -3.16 13.55 -5.84
N VAL A 44 -2.24 12.60 -5.96
CA VAL A 44 -2.53 11.19 -6.26
C VAL A 44 -1.98 10.28 -5.17
N LEU A 45 -2.82 9.43 -4.60
CA LEU A 45 -2.39 8.39 -3.67
C LEU A 45 -2.10 7.08 -4.41
N VAL A 46 -0.96 6.46 -4.14
CA VAL A 46 -0.62 5.12 -4.65
C VAL A 46 -0.42 4.18 -3.48
N ASN A 47 -1.16 3.07 -3.40
CA ASN A 47 -0.97 2.06 -2.35
C ASN A 47 -0.63 0.69 -2.94
N VAL A 48 0.60 0.24 -2.66
CA VAL A 48 1.13 -1.09 -3.00
C VAL A 48 1.60 -1.86 -1.75
N ALA A 49 1.26 -1.35 -0.57
CA ALA A 49 1.65 -1.94 0.72
C ALA A 49 0.58 -2.92 1.22
N ARG A 50 -0.34 -2.44 2.05
CA ARG A 50 -1.51 -3.16 2.56
C ARG A 50 -2.68 -2.20 2.64
N GLY A 51 -3.91 -2.68 2.43
CA GLY A 51 -5.10 -1.84 2.49
C GLY A 51 -5.27 -1.15 3.83
N SER A 52 -4.97 -1.85 4.92
CA SER A 52 -5.09 -1.36 6.30
C SER A 52 -4.24 -0.12 6.64
N VAL A 53 -3.27 0.25 5.80
CA VAL A 53 -2.46 1.46 5.99
C VAL A 53 -3.25 2.73 5.68
N VAL A 54 -4.25 2.64 4.81
CA VAL A 54 -5.11 3.75 4.41
C VAL A 54 -6.47 3.56 5.06
N ASP A 55 -7.04 4.63 5.62
CA ASP A 55 -8.45 4.61 6.00
C ASP A 55 -9.31 4.62 4.73
N GLU A 56 -9.79 3.44 4.33
CA GLU A 56 -10.53 3.25 3.07
C GLU A 56 -11.83 4.06 3.03
N SER A 57 -12.51 4.22 4.17
CA SER A 57 -13.73 5.02 4.25
C SER A 57 -13.42 6.51 4.04
N ALA A 58 -12.33 7.01 4.63
CA ALA A 58 -11.87 8.37 4.38
C ALA A 58 -11.44 8.57 2.92
N LEU A 59 -10.76 7.59 2.32
CA LEU A 59 -10.33 7.63 0.93
C LEU A 59 -11.52 7.73 -0.03
N VAL A 60 -12.52 6.85 0.13
CA VAL A 60 -13.76 6.90 -0.66
C VAL A 60 -14.42 8.27 -0.55
N ALA A 61 -14.55 8.80 0.68
CA ALA A 61 -15.17 10.10 0.91
C ALA A 61 -14.38 11.27 0.31
N ALA A 62 -13.04 11.21 0.30
CA ALA A 62 -12.18 12.24 -0.28
C ALA A 62 -12.25 12.23 -1.81
N LEU A 63 -12.18 11.04 -2.42
CA LEU A 63 -12.27 10.88 -3.88
C LEU A 63 -13.65 11.28 -4.40
N ALA A 64 -14.73 10.79 -3.79
CA ALA A 64 -16.10 11.08 -4.21
C ALA A 64 -16.45 12.57 -4.10
N ALA A 65 -15.84 13.27 -3.14
CA ALA A 65 -16.02 14.72 -2.96
C ALA A 65 -15.04 15.58 -3.77
N GLY A 66 -14.12 14.97 -4.53
CA GLY A 66 -13.08 15.69 -5.26
C GLY A 66 -12.06 16.41 -4.36
N ARG A 67 -11.95 16.03 -3.08
CA ARG A 67 -10.91 16.54 -2.17
C ARG A 67 -9.56 15.87 -2.40
N LEU A 68 -9.56 14.69 -3.01
CA LEU A 68 -8.37 14.01 -3.54
C LEU A 68 -8.49 13.88 -5.05
N GLY A 69 -7.40 14.18 -5.77
CA GLY A 69 -7.38 14.15 -7.24
C GLY A 69 -7.61 12.75 -7.81
N GLY A 70 -6.94 11.74 -7.25
CA GLY A 70 -7.16 10.34 -7.64
C GLY A 70 -6.38 9.34 -6.79
N ALA A 71 -6.57 8.06 -7.07
CA ALA A 71 -5.85 6.99 -6.39
C ALA A 71 -5.54 5.79 -7.30
N ALA A 72 -4.37 5.17 -7.10
CA ALA A 72 -4.02 3.87 -7.69
C ALA A 72 -3.79 2.85 -6.57
N LEU A 73 -4.64 1.82 -6.51
CA LEU A 73 -4.72 0.89 -5.38
C LEU A 73 -4.53 -0.54 -5.87
N ASP A 74 -3.48 -1.20 -5.38
CA ASP A 74 -3.28 -2.63 -5.57
C ASP A 74 -3.82 -3.46 -4.40
N VAL A 75 -4.15 -2.81 -3.28
CA VAL A 75 -4.53 -3.46 -2.01
C VAL A 75 -5.75 -2.76 -1.40
N PHE A 76 -6.56 -3.51 -0.66
CA PHE A 76 -7.84 -3.06 -0.08
C PHE A 76 -7.99 -3.51 1.37
N ASP A 77 -8.83 -2.86 2.20
CA ASP A 77 -8.93 -3.24 3.61
C ASP A 77 -9.63 -4.61 3.77
N GLN A 78 -10.53 -4.97 2.84
CA GLN A 78 -11.27 -6.25 2.82
C GLN A 78 -11.01 -7.05 1.53
N GLU A 79 -9.78 -7.53 1.38
CA GLU A 79 -9.43 -8.41 0.26
C GLU A 79 -10.08 -9.80 0.37
N PRO A 80 -10.47 -10.44 -0.76
CA PRO A 80 -10.20 -10.04 -2.16
C PRO A 80 -11.26 -9.11 -2.78
N GLY A 81 -12.19 -8.59 -1.98
CA GLY A 81 -13.28 -7.75 -2.48
C GLY A 81 -12.80 -6.35 -2.85
N ILE A 82 -13.10 -5.90 -4.06
CA ILE A 82 -12.94 -4.49 -4.44
C ILE A 82 -14.20 -3.73 -3.96
N PRO A 83 -14.06 -2.68 -3.15
CA PRO A 83 -15.19 -1.89 -2.70
C PRO A 83 -15.96 -1.29 -3.89
N ALA A 84 -17.26 -1.56 -3.97
CA ALA A 84 -18.11 -1.04 -5.05
C ALA A 84 -18.08 0.50 -5.13
N ALA A 85 -17.90 1.17 -3.99
CA ALA A 85 -17.77 2.61 -3.91
C ALA A 85 -16.52 3.15 -4.62
N LEU A 86 -15.42 2.38 -4.67
CA LEU A 86 -14.22 2.74 -5.44
C LEU A 86 -14.41 2.37 -6.91
N ALA A 87 -14.99 1.21 -7.21
CA ALA A 87 -15.17 0.73 -8.58
C ALA A 87 -16.06 1.64 -9.45
N GLY A 88 -16.90 2.48 -8.83
CA GLY A 88 -17.75 3.45 -9.53
C GLY A 88 -17.11 4.82 -9.77
N LEU A 89 -15.85 5.04 -9.39
CA LEU A 89 -15.17 6.32 -9.54
C LEU A 89 -14.29 6.34 -10.80
N ASP A 90 -14.30 7.45 -11.54
CA ASP A 90 -13.51 7.61 -12.77
C ASP A 90 -12.05 7.99 -12.50
N ASN A 91 -11.74 8.44 -11.29
CA ASN A 91 -10.42 8.91 -10.88
C ASN A 91 -9.63 7.88 -10.07
N VAL A 92 -9.89 6.59 -10.28
CA VAL A 92 -9.15 5.50 -9.64
C VAL A 92 -8.64 4.45 -10.62
N VAL A 93 -7.51 3.84 -10.26
CA VAL A 93 -7.01 2.60 -10.89
C VAL A 93 -6.96 1.53 -9.82
N LEU A 94 -7.61 0.40 -10.07
CA LEU A 94 -7.77 -0.68 -9.11
C LEU A 94 -7.17 -1.96 -9.69
N THR A 95 -6.22 -2.56 -8.97
CA THR A 95 -5.59 -3.83 -9.35
C THR A 95 -5.77 -4.87 -8.24
N PRO A 96 -6.08 -6.14 -8.55
CA PRO A 96 -6.28 -7.18 -7.53
C PRO A 96 -4.97 -7.75 -6.97
N HIS A 97 -4.24 -6.99 -6.17
CA HIS A 97 -3.05 -7.39 -5.41
C HIS A 97 -2.00 -8.13 -6.26
N LEU A 98 -1.56 -7.50 -7.34
CA LEU A 98 -0.63 -8.09 -8.31
C LEU A 98 0.69 -7.33 -8.49
N ALA A 99 0.96 -6.25 -7.74
CA ALA A 99 2.17 -5.45 -7.93
C ALA A 99 3.47 -6.28 -7.91
N GLY A 100 3.53 -7.32 -7.07
CA GLY A 100 4.66 -8.26 -7.00
C GLY A 100 4.50 -9.55 -7.80
N SER A 101 3.34 -9.80 -8.40
CA SER A 101 2.92 -11.12 -8.92
C SER A 101 3.44 -11.41 -10.33
N THR A 102 4.76 -11.38 -10.52
CA THR A 102 5.44 -11.71 -11.79
C THR A 102 6.01 -13.14 -11.77
N ARG A 103 6.27 -13.72 -12.95
CA ARG A 103 6.84 -15.08 -13.03
C ARG A 103 8.22 -15.15 -12.36
N GLU A 104 9.01 -14.11 -12.55
CA GLU A 104 10.35 -13.95 -12.00
C GLU A 104 10.29 -13.85 -10.47
N THR A 105 9.44 -12.98 -9.92
CA THR A 105 9.26 -12.85 -8.47
C THR A 105 8.80 -14.15 -7.84
N TRP A 106 7.81 -14.83 -8.45
CA TRP A 106 7.31 -16.09 -7.93
C TRP A 106 8.38 -17.17 -7.93
N ARG A 107 9.14 -17.33 -9.03
CA ARG A 107 10.26 -18.27 -9.09
C ARG A 107 11.27 -18.01 -7.98
N ASP A 108 11.76 -16.78 -7.89
CA ASP A 108 12.81 -16.42 -6.94
C ASP A 108 12.33 -16.55 -5.47
N ALA A 109 11.05 -16.24 -5.20
CA ALA A 109 10.44 -16.45 -3.89
C ALA A 109 10.31 -17.94 -3.52
N PHE A 110 9.91 -18.79 -4.47
CA PHE A 110 9.85 -20.24 -4.25
C PHE A 110 11.24 -20.85 -4.03
N ASP A 111 12.24 -20.43 -4.80
CA ASP A 111 13.62 -20.87 -4.63
C ASP A 111 14.15 -20.48 -3.25
N LEU A 112 13.88 -19.24 -2.81
CA LEU A 112 14.26 -18.77 -1.48
C LEU A 112 13.53 -19.52 -0.36
N MET A 113 12.24 -19.84 -0.53
CA MET A 113 11.47 -20.65 0.42
C MET A 113 12.09 -22.05 0.57
N CYS A 114 12.39 -22.72 -0.55
CA CYS A 114 13.04 -24.02 -0.56
C CYS A 114 14.43 -23.97 0.11
N ALA A 115 15.21 -22.92 -0.15
CA ALA A 115 16.52 -22.73 0.48
C ALA A 115 16.42 -22.55 2.00
N ASN A 116 15.44 -21.79 2.49
CA ASN A 116 15.19 -21.66 3.93
C ASN A 116 14.80 -23.00 4.56
N LEU A 117 13.94 -23.80 3.90
CA LEU A 117 13.54 -25.12 4.39
C LEU A 117 14.73 -26.09 4.45
N ALA A 118 15.56 -26.11 3.40
CA ALA A 118 16.76 -26.95 3.36
C ALA A 118 17.74 -26.59 4.48
N ALA A 119 18.03 -25.30 4.67
CA ALA A 119 18.90 -24.82 5.75
C ALA A 119 18.35 -25.19 7.13
N PHE A 120 17.05 -25.02 7.36
CA PHE A 120 16.40 -25.40 8.61
C PHE A 120 16.57 -26.89 8.93
N LEU A 121 16.33 -27.77 7.94
CA LEU A 121 16.44 -29.22 8.10
C LEU A 121 17.89 -29.67 8.33
N ALA A 122 18.87 -28.95 7.78
CA ALA A 122 20.30 -29.19 7.97
C ALA A 122 20.86 -28.62 9.28
N GLY A 123 20.08 -27.82 10.02
CA GLY A 123 20.55 -27.10 11.20
C GLY A 123 21.48 -25.91 10.87
N GLU A 124 21.38 -25.38 9.65
CA GLU A 124 22.17 -24.26 9.14
C GLU A 124 21.44 -22.92 9.32
N PRO A 125 22.16 -21.78 9.31
CA PRO A 125 21.53 -20.45 9.32
C PRO A 125 20.57 -20.25 8.15
N LEU A 126 19.39 -19.70 8.45
CA LEU A 126 18.39 -19.37 7.43
C LEU A 126 18.89 -18.25 6.51
N PRO A 127 18.66 -18.33 5.19
CA PRO A 127 18.94 -17.23 4.25
C PRO A 127 18.20 -15.92 4.58
N THR A 128 16.93 -16.01 4.99
CA THR A 128 16.10 -14.82 5.28
C THR A 128 15.29 -14.99 6.57
N PRO A 129 15.93 -14.97 7.74
CA PRO A 129 15.24 -15.04 9.03
C PRO A 129 14.50 -13.71 9.28
N VAL A 130 13.27 -13.81 9.76
CA VAL A 130 12.55 -12.66 10.31
C VAL A 130 13.00 -12.47 11.77
N ARG A 131 13.27 -11.22 12.16
CA ARG A 131 13.70 -10.85 13.52
C ARG A 131 12.63 -10.02 14.20
#